data_AF-V4XS24-F1
#
_entry.id   AF-V4XS24-F1
#
_cell.length_a   1.000
_cell.length_b   1.000
_cell.length_c   1.000
_cell.angle_alpha   90.00
_cell.angle_beta   90.00
_cell.angle_gamma   90.00
#
_symmetry.space_group_name_H-M   'P 1'
#
loop_
_entity.id
_entity.type
_entity.pdbx_description
1 polymer ?
#
loop_
_entity_poly.entity_id
_entity_poly.type
_entity_poly.pdbx_seq_one_letter_code
_entity_poly.pdbx_strand_id
1 'polypeptide(L)'
;MQRRSVAVYVAIFLLLGIGSYTLVATGEQPDITIEDPEYALEEADTLSIDGTTYTVSTVDAEEEEEGHGGGTHTVYLGELSWTDIQAQSDTWATDDVVEVGQTQWVVSATSGALQLVEQQDREAILQADSTVENKTQQIDGVEYVVRRNPDGEPTLVEADEFFEPATRELAAGETFEYRGTDATLETVANESGEITWREEAEQTLELGHESNVSVGGQEYFVFFPDGNQVYLTTDYASYSNQVQQIGTFNQRADALWRIIVLSFISAALMAIMAFLPSRY
;
A
#
# COMPACT_ATOMS: atom_id res chain seq x y z
N MET A 1 -72.80 29.61 -13.90
CA MET A 1 -71.46 30.20 -14.18
C MET A 1 -70.30 29.39 -13.56
N GLN A 2 -70.48 28.72 -12.43
CA GLN A 2 -69.40 27.98 -11.73
C GLN A 2 -68.68 26.89 -12.55
N ARG A 3 -69.38 26.06 -13.34
CA ARG A 3 -68.74 24.97 -14.09
C ARG A 3 -67.77 25.42 -15.20
N ARG A 4 -68.04 26.57 -15.83
CA ARG A 4 -67.16 27.13 -16.87
C ARG A 4 -65.90 27.73 -16.28
N SER A 5 -65.99 28.37 -15.11
CA SER A 5 -64.84 28.87 -14.38
C SER A 5 -63.94 27.73 -13.87
N VAL A 6 -64.52 26.64 -13.35
CA VAL A 6 -63.74 25.47 -12.91
C VAL A 6 -62.97 24.82 -14.07
N ALA A 7 -63.58 24.71 -15.27
CA ALA A 7 -62.91 24.15 -16.44
C ALA A 7 -61.64 24.95 -16.82
N VAL A 8 -61.68 26.28 -16.70
CA VAL A 8 -60.51 27.15 -16.98
C VAL A 8 -59.40 26.88 -15.97
N TYR A 9 -59.70 26.79 -14.67
CA TYR A 9 -58.67 26.50 -13.66
C TYR A 9 -58.10 25.09 -13.77
N VAL A 10 -58.93 24.08 -14.07
CA VAL A 10 -58.45 22.72 -14.35
C VAL A 10 -57.49 22.72 -15.54
N ALA A 11 -57.82 23.44 -16.62
CA ALA A 11 -56.93 23.57 -17.76
C ALA A 11 -55.61 24.27 -17.39
N ILE A 12 -55.63 25.30 -16.55
CA ILE A 12 -54.42 25.97 -16.05
C ILE A 12 -53.55 25.01 -15.24
N PHE A 13 -54.12 24.26 -14.29
CA PHE A 13 -53.35 23.30 -13.50
C PHE A 13 -52.76 22.19 -14.37
N LEU A 14 -53.49 21.69 -15.36
CA LEU A 14 -52.95 20.71 -16.30
C LEU A 14 -51.82 21.29 -17.15
N LEU A 15 -51.93 22.54 -17.61
CA LEU A 15 -50.85 23.22 -18.34
C LEU A 15 -49.60 23.41 -17.47
N LEU A 16 -49.77 23.77 -16.20
CA LEU A 16 -48.65 23.87 -15.24
C LEU A 16 -48.00 22.51 -15.00
N GLY A 17 -48.81 21.46 -14.82
CA GLY A 17 -48.30 20.08 -14.66
C GLY A 17 -47.53 19.61 -15.88
N ILE A 18 -48.06 19.82 -17.09
CA ILE A 18 -47.39 19.46 -18.35
C ILE A 18 -46.10 20.27 -18.53
N GLY A 19 -46.13 21.59 -18.28
CA GLY A 19 -44.95 22.44 -18.38
C GLY A 19 -43.84 22.04 -17.41
N SER A 20 -44.18 21.77 -16.15
CA SER A 20 -43.21 21.26 -15.16
C SER A 20 -42.66 19.89 -15.54
N TYR A 21 -43.50 18.99 -16.08
CA TYR A 21 -43.04 17.69 -16.57
C TYR A 21 -42.05 17.82 -17.71
N THR A 22 -42.30 18.71 -18.68
CA THR A 22 -41.35 18.92 -19.78
C THR A 22 -39.98 19.39 -19.29
N LEU A 23 -39.92 20.28 -18.29
CA LEU A 23 -38.66 20.76 -17.72
C LEU A 23 -37.86 19.66 -17.00
N VAL A 24 -38.54 18.74 -16.32
CA VAL A 24 -37.88 17.59 -15.69
C VAL A 24 -37.44 16.59 -16.74
N ALA A 25 -38.31 16.27 -17.70
CA ALA A 25 -38.08 15.23 -18.70
C ALA A 25 -36.96 15.59 -19.71
N THR A 26 -36.68 16.88 -19.92
CA THR A 26 -35.60 17.34 -20.78
C THR A 26 -34.35 17.80 -20.00
N GLY A 27 -34.37 17.74 -18.67
CA GLY A 27 -33.23 18.13 -17.85
C GLY A 27 -32.22 16.98 -17.81
N GLU A 28 -30.99 17.25 -18.22
CA GLU A 28 -29.86 16.34 -18.01
C GLU A 28 -29.15 16.72 -16.71
N GLN A 29 -28.89 15.74 -15.86
CA GLN A 29 -28.08 15.92 -14.66
C GLN A 29 -26.63 16.20 -15.09
N PRO A 30 -25.94 17.19 -14.49
CA PRO A 30 -24.53 17.40 -14.78
C PRO A 30 -23.69 16.23 -14.24
N ASP A 31 -22.73 15.76 -15.02
CA ASP A 31 -21.73 14.77 -14.61
C ASP A 31 -20.56 15.45 -13.91
N ILE A 32 -19.85 14.70 -13.06
CA ILE A 32 -18.61 15.17 -12.42
C ILE A 32 -17.46 14.89 -13.38
N THR A 33 -16.73 15.93 -13.77
CA THR A 33 -15.52 15.83 -14.59
C THR A 33 -14.41 16.67 -13.98
N ILE A 34 -13.21 16.13 -13.89
CA ILE A 34 -12.02 16.91 -13.55
C ILE A 34 -11.44 17.46 -14.85
N GLU A 35 -11.50 18.78 -15.03
CA GLU A 35 -10.86 19.46 -16.15
C GLU A 35 -9.39 19.72 -15.81
N ASP A 36 -8.49 19.39 -16.74
CA ASP A 36 -7.03 19.59 -16.62
C ASP A 36 -6.42 19.07 -15.30
N PRO A 37 -6.55 17.76 -15.00
CA PRO A 37 -5.90 17.20 -13.81
C PRO A 37 -4.38 17.38 -13.90
N GLU A 38 -3.74 17.61 -12.75
CA GLU A 38 -2.28 17.71 -12.67
C GLU A 38 -1.61 16.42 -13.17
N TYR A 39 -2.22 15.27 -12.87
CA TYR A 39 -1.83 13.99 -13.44
C TYR A 39 -3.05 13.21 -13.93
N ALA A 40 -2.94 12.68 -15.14
CA ALA A 40 -3.83 11.67 -15.70
C ALA A 40 -2.98 10.44 -16.03
N LEU A 41 -3.22 9.34 -15.31
CA LEU A 41 -2.31 8.20 -15.28
C LEU A 41 -3.06 6.90 -15.52
N GLU A 42 -2.47 6.04 -16.34
CA GLU A 42 -2.91 4.66 -16.58
C GLU A 42 -1.96 3.69 -15.84
N GLU A 43 -2.30 2.40 -15.83
CA GLU A 43 -1.40 1.37 -15.28
C GLU A 43 -0.02 1.42 -15.97
N ALA A 44 1.03 1.24 -15.17
CA ALA A 44 2.44 1.36 -15.53
C ALA A 44 2.93 2.78 -15.88
N ASP A 45 2.07 3.80 -15.87
CA ASP A 45 2.55 5.18 -15.93
C ASP A 45 3.34 5.55 -14.68
N THR A 46 4.23 6.53 -14.84
CA THR A 46 5.07 7.03 -13.75
C THR A 46 4.88 8.52 -13.53
N LEU A 47 4.89 8.94 -12.28
CA LEU A 47 4.91 10.34 -11.87
C LEU A 47 6.09 10.58 -10.92
N SER A 48 6.65 11.79 -10.92
CA SER A 48 7.72 12.16 -9.99
C SER A 48 7.31 13.33 -9.11
N ILE A 49 7.31 13.13 -7.80
CA ILE A 49 7.03 14.16 -6.78
C ILE A 49 8.23 14.23 -5.84
N ASP A 50 8.76 15.44 -5.64
CA ASP A 50 9.90 15.71 -4.74
C ASP A 50 11.13 14.80 -4.96
N GLY A 51 11.32 14.33 -6.20
CA GLY A 51 12.45 13.47 -6.60
C GLY A 51 12.19 11.97 -6.44
N THR A 52 11.10 11.56 -5.82
CA THR A 52 10.65 10.16 -5.78
C THR A 52 9.81 9.85 -7.01
N THR A 53 10.10 8.74 -7.68
CA THR A 53 9.30 8.25 -8.82
C THR A 53 8.34 7.19 -8.33
N TYR A 54 7.06 7.43 -8.55
CA TYR A 54 5.97 6.51 -8.26
C TYR A 54 5.50 5.90 -9.59
N THR A 55 5.23 4.61 -9.58
CA THR A 55 4.65 3.87 -10.70
C THR A 55 3.21 3.51 -10.34
N VAL A 56 2.28 3.68 -11.26
CA VAL A 56 0.92 3.16 -11.07
C VAL A 56 0.97 1.65 -11.25
N SER A 57 0.86 0.89 -10.16
CA SER A 57 0.92 -0.57 -10.20
C SER A 57 -0.42 -1.21 -10.53
N THR A 58 -1.53 -0.55 -10.19
CA THR A 58 -2.89 -1.04 -10.44
C THR A 58 -3.83 0.12 -10.75
N VAL A 59 -4.73 -0.10 -11.72
CA VAL A 59 -5.98 0.66 -11.90
C VAL A 59 -7.06 -0.35 -12.23
N ASP A 60 -8.10 -0.44 -11.39
CA ASP A 60 -9.16 -1.45 -11.54
C ASP A 60 -10.54 -0.88 -11.18
N ALA A 61 -11.57 -1.57 -11.66
CA ALA A 61 -12.98 -1.30 -11.43
C ALA A 61 -13.71 -2.61 -11.11
N GLU A 62 -14.13 -2.76 -9.86
CA GLU A 62 -14.87 -3.94 -9.41
C GLU A 62 -16.36 -3.62 -9.27
N GLU A 63 -17.22 -4.54 -9.72
CA GLU A 63 -18.66 -4.46 -9.46
C GLU A 63 -18.99 -5.10 -8.12
N GLU A 64 -19.42 -4.29 -7.15
CA GLU A 64 -19.96 -4.78 -5.88
C GLU A 64 -21.49 -4.94 -5.98
N GLU A 65 -21.97 -6.16 -5.68
CA GLU A 65 -23.41 -6.41 -5.52
C GLU A 65 -23.84 -6.12 -4.08
N GLU A 66 -24.66 -5.09 -3.89
CA GLU A 66 -25.31 -4.89 -2.60
C GLU A 66 -26.43 -5.92 -2.37
N GLY A 67 -26.30 -6.69 -1.29
CA GLY A 67 -27.26 -7.73 -0.93
C GLY A 67 -28.72 -7.25 -0.77
N HIS A 68 -29.67 -8.13 -1.11
CA HIS A 68 -31.12 -7.98 -0.97
C HIS A 68 -31.72 -6.69 -1.58
N GLY A 69 -31.45 -6.47 -2.87
CA GLY A 69 -32.22 -5.54 -3.71
C GLY A 69 -31.57 -4.17 -3.94
N GLY A 70 -30.31 -3.99 -3.53
CA GLY A 70 -29.46 -2.89 -3.97
C GLY A 70 -28.96 -3.15 -5.39
N GLY A 71 -28.77 -2.08 -6.17
CA GLY A 71 -28.18 -2.20 -7.50
C GLY A 71 -26.69 -2.58 -7.43
N THR A 72 -26.11 -2.91 -8.57
CA THR A 72 -24.65 -3.06 -8.71
C THR A 72 -24.01 -1.67 -8.63
N HIS A 73 -22.96 -1.52 -7.81
CA HIS A 73 -22.14 -0.30 -7.78
C HIS A 73 -20.70 -0.64 -8.16
N THR A 74 -20.07 0.20 -8.98
CA THR A 74 -18.67 0.03 -9.37
C THR A 74 -17.76 0.74 -8.38
N VAL A 75 -16.82 0.01 -7.79
CA VAL A 75 -15.76 0.52 -6.93
C VAL A 75 -14.48 0.60 -7.74
N TYR A 76 -13.88 1.80 -7.80
CA TYR A 76 -12.59 1.99 -8.46
C TYR A 76 -11.46 1.98 -7.43
N LEU A 77 -10.40 1.26 -7.77
CA LEU A 77 -9.21 1.09 -6.95
C LEU A 77 -7.98 1.39 -7.80
N GLY A 78 -6.99 2.02 -7.19
CA GLY A 78 -5.67 2.18 -7.80
C GLY A 78 -4.57 2.03 -6.77
N GLU A 79 -3.35 1.84 -7.24
CA GLU A 79 -2.18 1.73 -6.37
C GLU A 79 -0.98 2.41 -7.02
N LEU A 80 -0.23 3.16 -6.21
CA LEU A 80 1.10 3.64 -6.55
C LEU A 80 2.14 2.78 -5.84
N SER A 81 3.18 2.36 -6.55
CA SER A 81 4.36 1.72 -5.96
C SER A 81 5.64 2.55 -6.18
N TRP A 82 6.55 2.51 -5.23
CA TRP A 82 7.88 3.11 -5.35
C TRP A 82 8.90 2.33 -4.51
N THR A 83 10.18 2.43 -4.87
CA THR A 83 11.26 1.88 -4.07
C THR A 83 11.78 2.95 -3.10
N ASP A 84 11.92 2.59 -1.84
CA ASP A 84 12.53 3.45 -0.82
C ASP A 84 13.60 2.69 -0.03
N ILE A 85 14.58 3.42 0.49
CA ILE A 85 15.68 2.85 1.27
C ILE A 85 15.25 2.83 2.74
N GLN A 86 14.99 1.64 3.26
CA GLN A 86 14.58 1.45 4.65
C GLN A 86 15.77 1.07 5.53
N ALA A 87 15.80 1.61 6.74
CA ALA A 87 16.74 1.16 7.76
C ALA A 87 16.25 -0.17 8.34
N GLN A 88 17.13 -1.15 8.38
CA GLN A 88 16.92 -2.45 8.99
C GLN A 88 17.86 -2.61 10.17
N SER A 89 17.51 -3.50 11.10
CA SER A 89 18.38 -3.88 12.19
C SER A 89 18.26 -5.36 12.53
N ASP A 90 19.31 -5.90 13.13
CA ASP A 90 19.36 -7.26 13.63
C ASP A 90 20.23 -7.33 14.89
N THR A 91 20.00 -8.36 15.69
CA THR A 91 20.77 -8.61 16.90
C THR A 91 21.57 -9.87 16.72
N TRP A 92 22.89 -9.75 16.82
CA TRP A 92 23.81 -10.88 16.83
C TRP A 92 24.11 -11.27 18.27
N ALA A 93 23.61 -12.41 18.72
CA ALA A 93 23.91 -12.95 20.04
C ALA A 93 25.20 -13.77 20.04
N THR A 94 25.83 -13.92 21.20
CA THR A 94 26.94 -14.88 21.36
C THR A 94 26.48 -16.29 20.95
N ASP A 95 27.38 -17.02 20.29
CA ASP A 95 27.19 -18.35 19.70
C ASP A 95 26.31 -18.38 18.43
N ASP A 96 25.77 -17.24 17.98
CA ASP A 96 25.10 -17.17 16.67
C ASP A 96 26.10 -17.43 15.54
N VAL A 97 25.63 -18.14 14.52
CA VAL A 97 26.34 -18.29 13.26
C VAL A 97 25.79 -17.26 12.28
N VAL A 98 26.64 -16.34 11.85
CA VAL A 98 26.31 -15.27 10.90
C VAL A 98 27.17 -15.37 9.65
N GLU A 99 26.63 -14.92 8.52
CA GLU A 99 27.38 -14.82 7.27
C GLU A 99 27.77 -13.36 7.03
N VAL A 100 29.07 -13.10 6.94
CA VAL A 100 29.65 -11.79 6.67
C VAL A 100 30.52 -11.92 5.43
N GLY A 101 30.19 -11.16 4.38
CA GLY A 101 30.68 -11.42 3.03
C GLY A 101 30.23 -12.81 2.54
N GLN A 102 31.17 -13.74 2.40
CA GLN A 102 30.92 -15.13 1.97
C GLN A 102 31.44 -16.16 2.99
N THR A 103 31.69 -15.72 4.23
CA THR A 103 32.29 -16.54 5.27
C THR A 103 31.33 -16.64 6.45
N GLN A 104 31.18 -17.84 6.99
CA GLN A 104 30.40 -18.09 8.19
C GLN A 104 31.27 -17.83 9.42
N TRP A 105 30.70 -17.13 10.39
CA TRP A 105 31.37 -16.74 11.62
C TRP A 105 30.49 -17.09 12.82
N VAL A 106 31.12 -17.57 13.89
CA VAL A 106 30.51 -17.66 15.21
C VAL A 106 30.74 -16.35 15.94
N VAL A 107 29.67 -15.78 16.48
CA VAL A 107 29.71 -14.51 17.22
C VAL A 107 30.13 -14.76 18.66
N SER A 108 31.04 -13.93 19.17
CA SER A 108 31.42 -13.87 20.57
C SER A 108 31.35 -12.42 21.04
N ALA A 109 30.29 -12.07 21.77
CA ALA A 109 30.09 -10.73 22.28
C ALA A 109 30.48 -10.63 23.75
N THR A 110 31.37 -9.69 24.05
CA THR A 110 31.73 -9.28 25.41
C THR A 110 31.46 -7.78 25.57
N SER A 111 31.39 -7.28 26.82
CA SER A 111 31.13 -5.86 27.07
C SER A 111 32.08 -4.96 26.28
N GLY A 112 31.54 -4.29 25.24
CA GLY A 112 32.26 -3.32 24.41
C GLY A 112 33.05 -3.90 23.23
N ALA A 113 33.03 -5.21 22.98
CA ALA A 113 33.70 -5.82 21.83
C ALA A 113 32.91 -7.01 21.27
N LEU A 114 32.72 -7.04 19.96
CA LEU A 114 32.15 -8.17 19.25
C LEU A 114 33.25 -8.84 18.43
N GLN A 115 33.53 -10.11 18.71
CA GLN A 115 34.48 -10.91 17.97
C GLN A 115 33.74 -11.92 17.09
N LEU A 116 34.17 -12.06 15.86
CA LEU A 116 33.76 -13.08 14.92
C LEU A 116 34.88 -14.12 14.82
N VAL A 117 34.54 -15.39 14.97
CA VAL A 117 35.47 -16.52 14.80
C VAL A 117 35.01 -17.37 13.63
N GLU A 118 35.88 -17.59 12.64
CA GLU A 118 35.53 -18.32 11.42
C GLU A 118 34.99 -19.72 11.77
N GLN A 119 33.82 -20.04 11.21
CA GLN A 119 33.28 -21.39 11.29
C GLN A 119 33.92 -22.26 10.22
N GLN A 120 34.85 -23.11 10.66
CA GLN A 120 35.55 -24.03 9.78
C GLN A 120 34.89 -25.41 9.74
N ASP A 121 34.84 -25.99 8.54
CA ASP A 121 34.56 -27.42 8.37
C ASP A 121 35.82 -28.22 8.71
N ARG A 122 35.98 -28.52 10.00
CA ARG A 122 37.13 -29.28 10.51
C ARG A 122 37.26 -30.67 9.86
N GLU A 123 36.14 -31.31 9.52
CA GLU A 123 36.18 -32.63 8.87
C GLU A 123 36.73 -32.51 7.45
N ALA A 124 36.28 -31.52 6.67
CA ALA A 124 36.82 -31.25 5.35
C ALA A 124 38.31 -30.90 5.37
N ILE A 125 38.76 -30.09 6.35
CA ILE A 125 40.17 -29.75 6.53
C ILE A 125 41.01 -31.00 6.78
N LEU A 126 40.58 -31.87 7.70
CA LEU A 126 41.31 -33.12 7.99
C LEU A 126 41.33 -34.07 6.77
N GLN A 127 40.21 -34.20 6.04
CA GLN A 127 40.14 -35.05 4.85
C GLN A 127 41.01 -34.55 3.69
N ALA A 128 41.22 -33.24 3.59
CA ALA A 128 42.05 -32.63 2.55
C ALA A 128 43.56 -32.84 2.81
N ASP A 129 43.98 -32.99 4.07
CA ASP A 129 45.37 -33.19 4.44
C ASP A 129 45.71 -34.68 4.66
N SER A 130 46.29 -35.30 3.64
CA SER A 130 46.73 -36.70 3.68
C SER A 130 47.82 -37.04 4.72
N THR A 131 48.42 -36.02 5.35
CA THR A 131 49.45 -36.20 6.39
C THR A 131 48.86 -36.36 7.78
N VAL A 132 47.56 -36.13 7.97
CA VAL A 132 46.88 -36.29 9.26
C VAL A 132 45.80 -37.38 9.22
N GLU A 133 45.35 -37.81 10.38
CA GLU A 133 44.18 -38.69 10.51
C GLU A 133 42.88 -37.87 10.35
N ASN A 134 41.84 -38.49 9.75
CA ASN A 134 40.55 -37.83 9.48
C ASN A 134 39.70 -37.54 10.73
N LYS A 135 40.25 -37.71 11.93
CA LYS A 135 39.58 -37.47 13.22
C LYS A 135 40.58 -36.97 14.25
N THR A 136 40.12 -36.09 15.12
CA THR A 136 40.86 -35.67 16.32
C THR A 136 40.86 -36.75 17.39
N GLN A 137 41.81 -36.64 18.34
CA GLN A 137 41.89 -37.48 19.53
C GLN A 137 41.94 -36.62 20.79
N GLN A 138 41.23 -37.06 21.82
CA GLN A 138 41.23 -36.42 23.13
C GLN A 138 42.25 -37.09 24.07
N ILE A 139 43.20 -36.32 24.61
CA ILE A 139 44.24 -36.79 25.53
C ILE A 139 44.34 -35.79 26.68
N ASP A 140 44.10 -36.26 27.91
CA ASP A 140 44.12 -35.44 29.14
C ASP A 140 43.26 -34.16 29.07
N GLY A 141 42.19 -34.19 28.26
CA GLY A 141 41.26 -33.07 28.08
C GLY A 141 41.62 -32.11 26.94
N VAL A 142 42.78 -32.29 26.31
CA VAL A 142 43.21 -31.51 25.14
C VAL A 142 42.95 -32.31 23.85
N GLU A 143 42.33 -31.64 22.87
CA GLU A 143 42.08 -32.21 21.55
C GLU A 143 43.33 -32.09 20.67
N TYR A 144 43.71 -33.18 20.01
CA TYR A 144 44.87 -33.25 19.13
C TYR A 144 44.49 -33.77 17.74
N VAL A 145 45.17 -33.26 16.72
CA VAL A 145 45.24 -33.84 15.38
C VAL A 145 46.47 -34.73 15.29
N VAL A 146 46.27 -35.97 14.85
CA VAL A 146 47.36 -36.94 14.72
C VAL A 146 47.99 -36.81 13.34
N ARG A 147 49.26 -36.42 13.31
CA ARG A 147 50.05 -36.30 12.08
C ARG A 147 50.93 -37.53 11.88
N ARG A 148 50.82 -38.15 10.70
CA ARG A 148 51.60 -39.31 10.29
C ARG A 148 52.93 -38.84 9.71
N ASN A 149 54.01 -39.13 10.42
CA ASN A 149 55.34 -38.80 9.93
C ASN A 149 55.87 -39.84 8.93
N PRO A 150 56.81 -39.46 8.04
CA PRO A 150 57.43 -40.37 7.08
C PRO A 150 58.26 -41.49 7.73
N ASP A 151 58.74 -41.28 8.95
CA ASP A 151 59.49 -42.25 9.74
C ASP A 151 58.60 -43.27 10.48
N GLY A 152 57.28 -43.10 10.42
CA GLY A 152 56.29 -44.03 10.94
C GLY A 152 55.84 -43.77 12.38
N GLU A 153 56.47 -42.85 13.11
CA GLU A 153 56.01 -42.46 14.45
C GLU A 153 55.02 -41.29 14.37
N PRO A 154 53.79 -41.40 14.92
CA PRO A 154 52.83 -40.32 14.88
C PRO A 154 53.27 -39.15 15.78
N THR A 155 53.00 -37.93 15.33
CA THR A 155 53.09 -36.73 16.18
C THR A 155 51.70 -36.18 16.49
N LEU A 156 51.58 -35.53 17.64
CA LEU A 156 50.36 -34.88 18.08
C LEU A 156 50.53 -33.37 17.90
N VAL A 157 49.60 -32.76 17.18
CA VAL A 157 49.48 -31.31 17.04
C VAL A 157 48.20 -30.92 17.78
N GLU A 158 48.23 -29.91 18.64
CA GLU A 158 47.01 -29.45 19.32
C GLU A 158 45.99 -28.97 18.28
N ALA A 159 44.71 -29.26 18.49
CA ALA A 159 43.67 -28.91 17.52
C ALA A 159 43.58 -27.39 17.30
N ASP A 160 43.77 -26.60 18.35
CA ASP A 160 43.78 -25.14 18.26
C ASP A 160 44.98 -24.60 17.45
N GLU A 161 46.12 -25.30 17.47
CA GLU A 161 47.29 -25.01 16.62
C GLU A 161 47.10 -25.49 15.18
N PHE A 162 46.31 -26.55 14.96
CA PHE A 162 46.09 -27.09 13.62
C PHE A 162 45.01 -26.35 12.83
N PHE A 163 43.89 -26.01 13.47
CA PHE A 163 42.73 -25.44 12.78
C PHE A 163 42.82 -23.91 12.61
N GLU A 164 43.55 -23.19 13.47
CA GLU A 164 43.83 -21.74 13.40
C GLU A 164 42.71 -20.91 12.72
N PRO A 165 41.47 -20.90 13.27
CA PRO A 165 40.37 -20.17 12.67
C PRO A 165 40.69 -18.67 12.59
N ALA A 166 40.32 -18.02 11.48
CA ALA A 166 40.45 -16.58 11.38
C ALA A 166 39.56 -15.91 12.45
N THR A 167 40.04 -14.83 13.04
CA THR A 167 39.26 -14.00 13.97
C THR A 167 39.21 -12.58 13.48
N ARG A 168 38.07 -11.93 13.72
CA ARG A 168 37.86 -10.51 13.42
C ARG A 168 37.19 -9.84 14.60
N GLU A 169 37.75 -8.73 15.06
CA GLU A 169 37.09 -7.86 16.01
C GLU A 169 36.30 -6.79 15.25
N LEU A 170 35.07 -6.53 15.70
CA LEU A 170 34.23 -5.45 15.23
C LEU A 170 34.00 -4.46 16.38
N ALA A 171 34.28 -3.19 16.11
CA ALA A 171 34.02 -2.10 17.04
C ALA A 171 32.66 -1.43 16.77
N ALA A 172 32.04 -0.89 17.81
CA ALA A 172 30.86 -0.04 17.63
C ALA A 172 31.20 1.16 16.72
N GLY A 173 30.35 1.41 15.74
CA GLY A 173 30.53 2.36 14.64
C GLY A 173 31.29 1.81 13.42
N GLU A 174 31.78 0.57 13.46
CA GLU A 174 32.45 -0.05 12.31
C GLU A 174 31.42 -0.52 11.27
N THR A 175 31.71 -0.25 9.99
CA THR A 175 30.94 -0.70 8.85
C THR A 175 31.60 -1.93 8.19
N PHE A 176 30.80 -2.91 7.80
CA PHE A 176 31.22 -4.15 7.17
C PHE A 176 30.16 -4.66 6.17
N GLU A 177 30.57 -5.52 5.24
CA GLU A 177 29.66 -6.11 4.25
C GLU A 177 28.78 -7.20 4.87
N TYR A 178 27.47 -7.06 4.76
CA TYR A 178 26.47 -8.00 5.25
C TYR A 178 25.35 -8.12 4.23
N ARG A 179 25.06 -9.35 3.77
CA ARG A 179 24.00 -9.62 2.79
C ARG A 179 24.05 -8.75 1.52
N GLY A 180 25.26 -8.39 1.07
CA GLY A 180 25.47 -7.57 -0.13
C GLY A 180 25.20 -6.06 0.07
N THR A 181 25.02 -5.61 1.32
CA THR A 181 24.94 -4.19 1.69
C THR A 181 25.95 -3.87 2.79
N ASP A 182 26.13 -2.57 3.07
CA ASP A 182 26.98 -2.10 4.16
C ASP A 182 26.15 -2.06 5.46
N ALA A 183 26.50 -2.93 6.41
CA ALA A 183 25.97 -2.91 7.77
C ALA A 183 26.93 -2.20 8.71
N THR A 184 26.42 -1.60 9.77
CA THR A 184 27.18 -0.94 10.83
C THR A 184 26.86 -1.58 12.17
N LEU A 185 27.87 -1.88 12.98
CA LEU A 185 27.68 -2.31 14.35
C LEU A 185 27.36 -1.08 15.22
N GLU A 186 26.13 -0.92 15.69
CA GLU A 186 25.72 0.26 16.45
C GLU A 186 26.14 0.16 17.92
N THR A 187 25.77 -0.94 18.56
CA THR A 187 26.01 -1.14 19.99
C THR A 187 26.48 -2.56 20.27
N VAL A 188 27.26 -2.69 21.35
CA VAL A 188 27.67 -3.99 21.88
C VAL A 188 27.29 -4.04 23.35
N ALA A 189 26.40 -4.96 23.69
CA ALA A 189 26.01 -5.27 25.06
C ALA A 189 26.76 -6.54 25.53
N ASN A 190 26.45 -6.98 26.75
CA ASN A 190 26.88 -8.32 27.16
C ASN A 190 26.12 -9.35 26.31
N GLU A 191 26.86 -10.28 25.69
CA GLU A 191 26.32 -11.41 24.94
C GLU A 191 25.56 -11.06 23.66
N SER A 192 25.58 -9.79 23.21
CA SER A 192 24.97 -9.41 21.93
C SER A 192 25.54 -8.11 21.36
N GLY A 193 25.44 -7.96 20.03
CA GLY A 193 25.64 -6.70 19.31
C GLY A 193 24.45 -6.38 18.41
N GLU A 194 24.12 -5.10 18.28
CA GLU A 194 23.07 -4.61 17.38
C GLU A 194 23.71 -4.07 16.11
N ILE A 195 23.26 -4.57 14.96
CA ILE A 195 23.72 -4.10 13.66
C ILE A 195 22.58 -3.40 12.93
N THR A 196 22.91 -2.40 12.12
CA THR A 196 21.96 -1.70 11.25
C THR A 196 22.46 -1.73 9.81
N TRP A 197 21.56 -1.84 8.85
CA TRP A 197 21.88 -1.68 7.43
C TRP A 197 20.76 -0.95 6.72
N ARG A 198 20.99 -0.62 5.45
CA ARG A 198 19.99 -0.04 4.56
C ARG A 198 19.69 -0.99 3.42
N GLU A 199 18.42 -1.16 3.12
CA GLU A 199 17.93 -2.04 2.07
C GLU A 199 16.81 -1.36 1.29
N GLU A 200 16.79 -1.60 -0.02
CA GLU A 200 15.71 -1.14 -0.88
C GLU A 200 14.46 -2.00 -0.63
N ALA A 201 13.34 -1.35 -0.35
CA ALA A 201 12.04 -1.98 -0.18
C ALA A 201 11.02 -1.33 -1.11
N GLU A 202 10.20 -2.15 -1.75
CA GLU A 202 9.01 -1.66 -2.44
C GLU A 202 7.97 -1.19 -1.41
N GLN A 203 7.40 -0.03 -1.65
CA GLN A 203 6.33 0.59 -0.89
C GLN A 203 5.12 0.76 -1.80
N THR A 204 3.92 0.66 -1.23
CA THR A 204 2.68 0.88 -1.96
C THR A 204 1.79 1.90 -1.27
N LEU A 205 0.94 2.55 -2.04
CA LEU A 205 -0.04 3.53 -1.58
C LEU A 205 -1.33 3.35 -2.38
N GLU A 206 -2.40 3.02 -1.67
CA GLU A 206 -3.73 2.83 -2.26
C GLU A 206 -4.35 4.18 -2.63
N LEU A 207 -5.03 4.18 -3.78
CA LEU A 207 -5.79 5.31 -4.33
C LEU A 207 -7.27 4.92 -4.35
N GLY A 208 -8.08 5.60 -3.53
CA GLY A 208 -9.53 5.40 -3.50
C GLY A 208 -10.28 6.42 -4.36
N HIS A 209 -11.36 6.02 -5.01
CA HIS A 209 -12.21 6.94 -5.76
C HIS A 209 -12.81 8.05 -4.89
N GLU A 210 -12.81 9.28 -5.41
CA GLU A 210 -13.32 10.48 -4.73
C GLU A 210 -12.74 10.69 -3.32
N SER A 211 -11.44 10.40 -3.15
CA SER A 211 -10.75 10.47 -1.87
C SER A 211 -9.52 11.38 -1.91
N ASN A 212 -9.04 11.82 -0.74
CA ASN A 212 -7.77 12.52 -0.63
C ASN A 212 -6.65 11.54 -0.29
N VAL A 213 -5.51 11.69 -0.95
CA VAL A 213 -4.30 10.92 -0.72
C VAL A 213 -3.10 11.85 -0.56
N SER A 214 -2.13 11.48 0.27
CA SER A 214 -0.86 12.20 0.40
C SER A 214 0.23 11.46 -0.38
N VAL A 215 0.70 12.05 -1.47
CA VAL A 215 1.79 11.50 -2.30
C VAL A 215 2.98 12.45 -2.20
N GLY A 216 4.13 11.95 -1.74
CA GLY A 216 5.32 12.78 -1.54
C GLY A 216 5.14 13.91 -0.52
N GLY A 217 4.13 13.84 0.37
CA GLY A 217 3.81 14.92 1.32
C GLY A 217 2.90 16.02 0.76
N GLN A 218 2.49 15.92 -0.50
CA GLN A 218 1.47 16.77 -1.11
C GLN A 218 0.12 16.04 -1.13
N GLU A 219 -0.94 16.73 -0.74
CA GLU A 219 -2.31 16.20 -0.76
C GLU A 219 -2.91 16.35 -2.17
N TYR A 220 -3.45 15.26 -2.70
CA TYR A 220 -4.17 15.20 -3.97
C TYR A 220 -5.56 14.60 -3.74
N PHE A 221 -6.53 15.09 -4.50
CA PHE A 221 -7.81 14.45 -4.69
C PHE A 221 -7.70 13.42 -5.82
N VAL A 222 -8.17 12.20 -5.55
CA VAL A 222 -8.16 11.06 -6.45
C VAL A 222 -9.53 10.94 -7.10
N PHE A 223 -9.54 10.87 -8.43
CA PHE A 223 -10.76 10.67 -9.21
C PHE A 223 -10.51 9.65 -10.31
N PHE A 224 -11.40 8.67 -10.46
CA PHE A 224 -11.33 7.70 -11.56
C PHE A 224 -12.41 8.06 -12.57
N PRO A 225 -12.08 8.62 -13.74
CA PRO A 225 -13.07 8.87 -14.79
C PRO A 225 -13.69 7.57 -15.33
N ASP A 226 -12.92 6.48 -15.28
CA ASP A 226 -13.28 5.13 -15.71
C ASP A 226 -12.39 4.10 -15.00
N GLY A 227 -12.51 2.82 -15.39
CA GLY A 227 -11.76 1.72 -14.78
C GLY A 227 -10.31 1.54 -15.26
N ASN A 228 -9.79 2.44 -16.08
CA ASN A 228 -8.47 2.31 -16.69
C ASN A 228 -7.54 3.49 -16.39
N GLN A 229 -8.09 4.59 -15.86
CA GLN A 229 -7.34 5.82 -15.62
C GLN A 229 -7.63 6.39 -14.23
N VAL A 230 -6.60 6.99 -13.63
CA VAL A 230 -6.70 7.74 -12.38
C VAL A 230 -6.22 9.16 -12.58
N TYR A 231 -7.01 10.11 -12.08
CA TYR A 231 -6.69 11.52 -12.04
C TYR A 231 -6.28 11.91 -10.62
N LEU A 232 -5.16 12.62 -10.52
CA LEU A 232 -4.72 13.25 -9.28
C LEU A 232 -4.77 14.76 -9.49
N THR A 233 -5.52 15.45 -8.62
CA THR A 233 -5.64 16.92 -8.70
C THR A 233 -5.54 17.61 -7.35
N THR A 234 -5.00 18.82 -7.33
CA THR A 234 -5.07 19.68 -6.13
C THR A 234 -6.28 20.61 -6.14
N ASP A 235 -6.97 20.75 -7.29
CA ASP A 235 -8.15 21.60 -7.41
C ASP A 235 -9.43 20.89 -6.95
N TYR A 236 -9.52 20.67 -5.65
CA TYR A 236 -10.74 20.15 -5.02
C TYR A 236 -11.95 21.12 -5.17
N ALA A 237 -11.69 22.41 -5.42
CA ALA A 237 -12.77 23.39 -5.55
C ALA A 237 -13.62 23.13 -6.80
N SER A 238 -13.01 22.67 -7.90
CA SER A 238 -13.73 22.27 -9.11
C SER A 238 -14.71 21.13 -8.86
N TYR A 239 -14.27 20.05 -8.20
CA TYR A 239 -15.14 18.91 -7.81
C TYR A 239 -16.29 19.38 -6.90
N SER A 240 -15.97 20.13 -5.83
CA SER A 240 -16.99 20.59 -4.87
C SER A 240 -18.06 21.47 -5.51
N ASN A 241 -17.70 22.30 -6.49
CA ASN A 241 -18.66 23.12 -7.23
C ASN A 241 -19.61 22.27 -8.07
N GLN A 242 -19.14 21.18 -8.68
CA GLN A 242 -19.97 20.29 -9.48
C GLN A 242 -20.94 19.49 -8.61
N VAL A 243 -20.50 18.98 -7.46
CA VAL A 243 -21.37 18.34 -6.47
C VAL A 243 -22.50 19.28 -6.02
N GLN A 244 -22.20 20.56 -5.80
CA GLN A 244 -23.23 21.57 -5.45
C GLN A 244 -24.20 21.84 -6.62
N GLN A 245 -23.72 21.81 -7.87
CA GLN A 245 -24.58 21.95 -9.04
C GLN A 245 -25.55 20.77 -9.19
N ILE A 246 -25.06 19.55 -8.99
CA ILE A 246 -25.88 18.32 -8.96
C ILE A 246 -26.95 18.42 -7.86
N GLY A 247 -26.56 18.81 -6.65
CA GLY A 247 -27.49 19.01 -5.53
C GLY A 247 -28.57 20.04 -5.86
N THR A 248 -28.19 21.14 -6.50
CA THR A 248 -29.14 22.20 -6.94
C THR A 248 -30.08 21.69 -8.05
N PHE A 249 -29.56 20.89 -8.99
CA PHE A 249 -30.36 20.27 -10.05
C PHE A 249 -31.42 19.33 -9.45
N ASN A 250 -31.00 18.42 -8.56
CA ASN A 250 -31.89 17.48 -7.89
C ASN A 250 -32.97 18.20 -7.07
N GLN A 251 -32.59 19.26 -6.34
CA GLN A 251 -33.56 20.06 -5.59
C GLN A 251 -34.62 20.70 -6.51
N ARG A 252 -34.22 21.21 -7.68
CA ARG A 252 -35.15 21.79 -8.67
C ARG A 252 -36.03 20.73 -9.30
N ALA A 253 -35.48 19.56 -9.64
CA ALA A 253 -36.23 18.43 -10.17
C ALA A 253 -37.29 17.95 -9.18
N ASP A 254 -36.93 17.80 -7.90
CA ASP A 254 -37.84 17.44 -6.82
C ASP A 254 -38.95 18.49 -6.63
N ALA A 255 -38.61 19.77 -6.68
CA ALA A 255 -39.58 20.85 -6.57
C ALA A 255 -40.58 20.83 -7.74
N LEU A 256 -40.10 20.60 -8.97
CA LEU A 256 -40.96 20.46 -10.15
C LEU A 256 -41.85 19.24 -10.05
N TRP A 257 -41.35 18.10 -9.57
CA TRP A 257 -42.16 16.91 -9.30
C TRP A 257 -43.29 17.19 -8.31
N ARG A 258 -43.01 17.92 -7.23
CA ARG A 258 -44.05 18.35 -6.28
C ARG A 258 -45.10 19.24 -6.94
N ILE A 259 -44.71 20.14 -7.84
CA ILE A 259 -45.65 20.98 -8.60
C ILE A 259 -46.53 20.13 -9.53
N ILE A 260 -45.96 19.14 -10.22
CA ILE A 260 -46.70 18.21 -11.07
C ILE A 260 -47.79 17.50 -10.26
N VAL A 261 -47.40 16.87 -9.14
CA VAL A 261 -48.32 16.13 -8.26
C VAL A 261 -49.42 17.05 -7.72
N LEU A 262 -49.05 18.22 -7.18
CA LEU A 262 -50.01 19.18 -6.63
C LEU A 262 -50.98 19.69 -7.69
N SER A 263 -50.51 19.92 -8.91
CA SER A 263 -51.35 20.37 -10.02
C SER A 263 -52.37 19.32 -10.43
N PHE A 264 -51.96 18.05 -10.53
CA PHE A 264 -52.87 16.95 -10.83
C PHE A 264 -53.90 16.72 -9.71
N ILE A 265 -53.46 16.72 -8.44
CA ILE A 265 -54.37 16.59 -7.29
C ILE A 265 -55.38 17.75 -7.28
N SER A 266 -54.93 18.98 -7.48
CA SER A 266 -55.79 20.16 -7.48
C SER A 266 -56.80 20.13 -8.64
N ALA A 267 -56.37 19.74 -9.84
CA ALA A 267 -57.25 19.54 -10.99
C ALA A 267 -58.31 18.46 -10.71
N ALA A 268 -57.90 17.31 -10.12
CA ALA A 268 -58.81 16.22 -9.76
C ALA A 268 -59.83 16.64 -8.69
N LEU A 269 -59.39 17.28 -7.61
CA LEU A 269 -60.27 17.78 -6.55
C LEU A 269 -61.30 18.78 -7.07
N MET A 270 -60.86 19.71 -7.92
CA MET A 270 -61.75 20.69 -8.57
C MET A 270 -62.77 20.02 -9.49
N ALA A 271 -62.36 19.01 -10.25
CA ALA A 271 -63.28 18.22 -11.06
C ALA A 271 -64.30 17.48 -10.18
N ILE A 272 -63.86 16.79 -9.11
CA ILE A 272 -64.75 16.10 -8.17
C ILE A 272 -65.75 17.09 -7.54
N MET A 273 -65.31 18.28 -7.10
CA MET A 273 -66.20 19.31 -6.55
C MET A 273 -67.19 19.88 -7.56
N ALA A 274 -66.80 20.04 -8.82
CA ALA A 274 -67.71 20.53 -9.87
C ALA A 274 -68.81 19.53 -10.24
N PHE A 275 -68.55 18.24 -10.04
CA PHE A 275 -69.46 17.13 -10.37
C PHE A 275 -70.09 16.46 -9.15
N LEU A 276 -69.77 16.90 -7.93
CA LEU A 276 -70.49 16.52 -6.71
C LEU A 276 -71.98 16.88 -6.89
N PRO A 277 -72.91 15.92 -6.75
CA PRO A 277 -74.34 16.21 -6.86
C PRO A 277 -74.74 17.19 -5.76
N SER A 278 -75.37 18.31 -6.14
CA SER A 278 -75.84 19.31 -5.19
C SER A 278 -76.91 18.68 -4.30
N ARG A 279 -76.60 18.54 -3.01
CA ARG A 279 -77.60 18.15 -2.01
C ARG A 279 -78.44 19.38 -1.73
N TYR A 280 -79.53 19.55 -2.50
CA TYR A 280 -80.76 20.10 -1.95
C TYR A 280 -81.57 18.93 -1.40
#